data_AF-A0AAW1TU24-F1
#
_entry.id   AF-A0AAW1TU24-F1
#
_cell.length_a   1.000
_cell.length_b   1.000
_cell.length_c   1.000
_cell.angle_alpha   90.00
_cell.angle_beta   90.00
_cell.angle_gamma   90.00
#
_symmetry.space_group_name_H-M   'P 1'
#
loop_
_entity.id
_entity.type
_entity.pdbx_description
1 polymer ?
#
loop_
_entity_poly.entity_id
_entity_poly.type
_entity_poly.pdbx_seq_one_letter_code
_entity_poly.pdbx_strand_id
1 'polypeptide(L)'
;MRKGISYHEDRSFLVGNIRDGTCHIIYCSDGFCRLTGYSRAEVMQRPASCEFLCGPLTSQQAVTSLREALQEGVEKHAEILYYRKDGLPYYYGNRISGSLFDNRLTPSVQKFNE
;
A
#
# COMPACT_ATOMS: atom_id res chain seq x y z
N MET A 1 3.04 25.35 -19.37
CA MET A 1 1.96 24.35 -19.57
C MET A 1 2.29 23.13 -18.73
N ARG A 2 1.57 22.90 -17.62
CA ARG A 2 1.83 21.79 -16.69
C ARG A 2 1.35 20.50 -17.35
N LYS A 3 2.25 19.61 -17.75
CA LYS A 3 1.87 18.24 -18.15
C LYS A 3 1.31 17.56 -16.92
N GLY A 4 -0.01 17.36 -16.92
CA GLY A 4 -0.72 16.67 -15.86
C GLY A 4 -0.17 15.27 -15.67
N ILE A 5 -0.01 14.88 -14.41
CA ILE A 5 0.30 13.52 -14.01
C ILE A 5 -0.86 12.65 -14.55
N SER A 6 -0.59 11.82 -15.56
CA SER A 6 -1.57 10.82 -16.00
C SER A 6 -1.53 9.67 -15.01
N TYR A 7 -2.34 9.76 -13.95
CA TYR A 7 -2.64 8.62 -13.10
C TYR A 7 -3.40 7.62 -13.98
N HIS A 8 -2.81 6.47 -14.29
CA HIS A 8 -3.63 5.36 -14.78
C HIS A 8 -4.66 5.05 -13.68
N GLU A 9 -5.93 5.39 -13.93
CA GLU A 9 -7.03 5.32 -12.97
C GLU A 9 -7.19 3.93 -12.34
N ASP A 10 -6.63 2.88 -12.94
CA ASP A 10 -6.73 1.49 -12.50
C ASP A 10 -5.60 0.98 -11.61
N ARG A 11 -4.56 1.77 -11.33
CA ARG A 11 -3.47 1.31 -10.44
C ARG A 11 -3.92 1.31 -8.98
N SER A 12 -3.83 0.16 -8.33
CA SER A 12 -4.07 -0.01 -6.88
C SER A 12 -2.77 0.19 -6.11
N PHE A 13 -2.71 1.22 -5.26
CA PHE A 13 -1.56 1.46 -4.38
C PHE A 13 -1.94 2.27 -3.14
N LEU A 14 -1.09 2.17 -2.12
CA LEU A 14 -1.15 2.92 -0.88
C LEU A 14 0.17 3.66 -0.67
N VAL A 15 0.12 4.79 0.02
CA VAL A 15 1.32 5.45 0.55
C VAL A 15 1.20 5.46 2.06
N GLY A 16 2.18 4.85 2.71
CA GLY A 16 2.32 4.85 4.15
C GLY A 16 3.37 5.86 4.60
N ASN A 17 3.23 6.36 5.83
CA ASN A 17 4.25 7.11 6.51
C ASN A 17 4.69 6.36 7.77
N ILE A 18 5.99 6.18 7.94
CA ILE A 18 6.56 5.52 9.11
C ILE A 18 6.77 6.57 10.20
N ARG A 19 6.15 6.35 11.36
CA ARG A 19 6.35 7.14 12.59
C ARG A 19 6.41 6.20 13.78
N ASP A 20 7.43 6.39 14.62
CA ASP A 20 7.58 5.67 15.89
C ASP A 20 7.49 4.14 15.75
N GLY A 21 8.11 3.59 14.69
CA GLY A 21 8.13 2.14 14.42
C GLY A 21 6.84 1.56 13.84
N THR A 22 5.87 2.42 13.48
CA THR A 22 4.59 2.04 12.86
C THR A 22 4.39 2.74 11.53
N CYS A 23 3.84 2.03 10.53
CA CYS A 23 3.57 2.60 9.21
C CYS A 23 2.07 2.80 9.03
N HIS A 24 1.62 4.05 8.91
CA HIS A 24 0.21 4.42 8.75
C HIS A 24 -0.08 4.94 7.35
N ILE A 25 -1.23 4.55 6.79
CA ILE A 25 -1.66 4.98 5.47
C ILE A 25 -1.98 6.48 5.48
N ILE A 26 -1.27 7.25 4.66
CA ILE A 26 -1.48 8.69 4.44
C ILE A 26 -2.10 8.99 3.06
N TYR A 27 -2.17 8.00 2.18
CA TYR A 27 -2.88 8.10 0.91
C TYR A 27 -3.27 6.71 0.39
N CYS A 28 -4.42 6.63 -0.29
CA CYS A 28 -4.83 5.46 -1.05
C CYS A 28 -5.38 5.87 -2.43
N SER A 29 -5.03 5.11 -3.45
CA SER A 29 -5.55 5.33 -4.81
C SER A 29 -7.05 4.98 -4.91
N ASP A 30 -7.73 5.52 -5.92
CA ASP A 30 -9.12 5.12 -6.19
C ASP A 30 -9.21 3.65 -6.62
N GLY A 31 -8.19 3.14 -7.34
CA GLY A 31 -8.07 1.73 -7.68
C GLY A 31 -8.07 0.82 -6.44
N PHE A 32 -7.35 1.21 -5.38
CA PHE A 32 -7.36 0.48 -4.11
C PHE A 32 -8.74 0.48 -3.44
N CYS A 33 -9.42 1.63 -3.44
CA CYS A 33 -10.77 1.74 -2.86
C CYS A 33 -11.77 0.84 -3.62
N ARG A 34 -11.74 0.85 -4.95
CA ARG A 34 -12.60 -0.02 -5.79
C ARG A 34 -12.28 -1.49 -5.61
N LEU A 35 -10.99 -1.84 -5.54
CA LEU A 35 -10.55 -3.22 -5.38
C LEU A 35 -10.99 -3.82 -4.04
N THR A 36 -10.83 -3.06 -2.96
CA THR A 36 -11.11 -3.52 -1.59
C THR A 36 -12.56 -3.33 -1.16
N GLY A 37 -13.29 -2.42 -1.80
CA GLY A 37 -14.63 -2.01 -1.39
C GLY A 37 -14.67 -1.09 -0.16
N TYR A 38 -13.51 -0.66 0.34
CA TYR A 38 -13.43 0.31 1.43
C TYR A 38 -13.37 1.74 0.87
N SER A 39 -14.06 2.66 1.53
CA SER A 39 -13.92 4.08 1.22
C SER A 39 -12.57 4.61 1.70
N ARG A 40 -12.09 5.68 1.08
CA ARG A 40 -10.86 6.37 1.50
C ARG A 40 -10.89 6.75 2.98
N ALA A 41 -12.02 7.25 3.49
CA ALA A 41 -12.16 7.59 4.90
C ALA A 41 -11.96 6.39 5.84
N GLU A 42 -12.35 5.19 5.42
CA GLU A 42 -12.13 3.96 6.19
C GLU A 42 -10.69 3.46 6.10
N VAL A 43 -9.99 3.73 5.00
CA VAL A 43 -8.61 3.25 4.75
C VAL A 43 -7.56 4.14 5.41
N MET A 44 -7.76 5.46 5.40
CA MET A 44 -6.78 6.42 5.90
C MET A 44 -6.47 6.20 7.38
N GLN A 45 -5.22 6.45 7.77
CA GLN A 45 -4.68 6.28 9.13
C GLN A 45 -4.64 4.83 9.66
N ARG A 46 -5.14 3.85 8.90
CA ARG A 46 -4.94 2.43 9.23
C ARG A 46 -3.49 1.99 9.00
N PRO A 47 -3.05 0.87 9.60
CA PRO A 47 -1.74 0.30 9.34
C PRO A 47 -1.55 -0.04 7.85
N ALA A 48 -0.39 0.31 7.29
CA ALA A 48 -0.02 0.02 5.91
C ALA A 48 0.19 -1.49 5.65
N SER A 49 0.30 -2.30 6.71
CA SER A 49 0.26 -3.77 6.64
C SER A 49 -1.10 -4.32 6.19
N CYS A 50 -2.13 -3.46 6.09
CA CYS A 50 -3.46 -3.81 5.61
C CYS A 50 -4.13 -4.95 6.38
N GLU A 51 -3.88 -5.04 7.69
CA GLU A 51 -4.43 -6.10 8.55
C GLU A 51 -5.96 -6.14 8.57
N PHE A 52 -6.61 -5.00 8.31
CA PHE A 52 -8.06 -4.91 8.16
C PHE A 52 -8.63 -5.62 6.92
N LEU A 53 -7.77 -6.05 5.99
CA LEU A 53 -8.13 -6.87 4.83
C LEU A 53 -7.83 -8.36 5.06
N CYS A 54 -7.31 -8.74 6.23
CA CYS A 54 -7.08 -10.15 6.54
C CYS A 54 -8.42 -10.86 6.82
N GLY A 55 -8.47 -12.15 6.49
CA GLY A 55 -9.59 -13.02 6.80
C GLY A 55 -9.15 -14.45 7.06
N PRO A 56 -10.09 -15.41 7.09
CA PRO A 56 -9.84 -16.75 7.64
C PRO A 56 -8.69 -17.53 7.01
N LEU A 57 -8.43 -17.32 5.71
CA LEU A 57 -7.36 -18.02 4.98
C LEU A 57 -6.12 -17.15 4.75
N THR A 58 -6.08 -15.92 5.28
CA THR A 58 -4.91 -15.07 5.15
C THR A 58 -3.73 -15.66 5.92
N SER A 59 -2.59 -15.85 5.24
CA SER A 59 -1.38 -16.36 5.89
C SER A 59 -0.82 -15.35 6.89
N GLN A 60 -0.82 -15.71 8.17
CA GLN A 60 -0.24 -14.89 9.23
C GLN A 60 1.26 -14.65 9.01
N GLN A 61 1.97 -15.65 8.46
CA GLN A 61 3.38 -15.53 8.14
C GLN A 61 3.62 -14.46 7.07
N ALA A 62 2.76 -14.40 6.03
CA ALA A 62 2.86 -13.40 4.99
C ALA A 62 2.62 -11.98 5.52
N VAL A 63 1.64 -11.81 6.41
CA VAL A 63 1.34 -10.53 7.07
C VAL A 63 2.49 -10.08 7.97
N THR A 64 3.07 -10.97 8.77
CA THR A 64 4.24 -10.65 9.61
C THR A 64 5.44 -10.26 8.75
N SER A 65 5.71 -11.02 7.70
CA SER A 65 6.77 -10.78 6.72
C SER A 65 6.63 -9.42 5.99
N LEU A 66 5.39 -8.98 5.74
CA LEU A 66 5.08 -7.64 5.22
C LEU A 66 5.33 -6.55 6.27
N ARG A 67 4.89 -6.77 7.51
CA ARG A 67 5.07 -5.81 8.61
C ARG A 67 6.54 -5.54 8.89
N GLU A 68 7.35 -6.60 8.94
CA GLU A 68 8.81 -6.50 9.11
C GLU A 68 9.44 -5.68 7.98
N ALA A 69 9.06 -5.95 6.72
CA ALA A 69 9.57 -5.18 5.59
C ALA A 69 9.18 -3.69 5.63
N LEU A 70 7.97 -3.38 6.09
CA LEU A 70 7.52 -2.00 6.32
C LEU A 70 8.30 -1.32 7.44
N GLN A 71 8.65 -2.04 8.51
CA GLN A 71 9.43 -1.52 9.64
C GLN A 71 10.89 -1.29 9.27
N GLU A 72 11.48 -2.20 8.49
CA GLU A 72 12.86 -2.12 8.02
C GLU A 72 13.03 -1.18 6.83
N GLY A 73 11.94 -0.76 6.18
CA GLY A 73 11.97 0.09 4.99
C GLY A 73 12.58 -0.60 3.77
N VAL A 74 12.59 -1.94 3.75
CA VAL A 74 13.17 -2.74 2.68
C VAL A 74 12.15 -3.04 1.59
N GLU A 75 12.59 -2.98 0.34
CA GLU A 75 11.76 -3.39 -0.78
C GLU A 75 11.48 -4.89 -0.71
N LYS A 76 10.20 -5.25 -0.85
CA LYS A 76 9.76 -6.64 -0.79
C LYS A 76 8.54 -6.86 -1.68
N HIS A 77 8.57 -7.97 -2.38
CA HIS A 77 7.41 -8.49 -3.10
C HIS A 77 6.80 -9.63 -2.28
N ALA A 78 5.52 -9.51 -1.95
CA ALA A 78 4.77 -10.56 -1.30
C ALA A 78 3.37 -10.64 -1.92
N GLU A 79 2.90 -11.86 -2.17
CA GLU A 79 1.51 -12.10 -2.50
C GLU A 79 0.76 -12.48 -1.22
N ILE A 80 -0.33 -11.77 -0.93
CA ILE A 80 -1.13 -12.00 0.27
C ILE A 80 -2.59 -12.19 -0.14
N LEU A 81 -3.22 -13.24 0.41
CA LEU A 81 -4.66 -13.43 0.29
C LEU A 81 -5.37 -12.46 1.23
N TYR A 82 -6.13 -11.55 0.65
CA TYR A 82 -6.94 -10.56 1.36
C TYR A 82 -8.43 -10.73 1.07
N TYR A 83 -9.23 -10.02 1.85
CA TYR A 83 -10.68 -10.04 1.80
C TYR A 83 -11.19 -8.62 1.59
N ARG A 84 -12.09 -8.50 0.64
CA ARG A 84 -12.85 -7.28 0.39
C ARG A 84 -13.81 -7.01 1.53
N LYS A 85 -14.36 -5.79 1.58
CA LYS A 85 -15.40 -5.41 2.56
C LYS A 85 -16.66 -6.30 2.49
N ASP A 86 -16.96 -6.83 1.31
CA ASP A 86 -18.06 -7.77 1.07
C ASP A 86 -17.73 -9.22 1.49
N GLY A 87 -16.51 -9.47 2.00
CA GLY A 87 -16.04 -10.77 2.46
C GLY A 87 -15.51 -11.68 1.34
N LEU A 88 -15.46 -11.21 0.09
CA LEU A 88 -14.91 -12.01 -1.01
C LEU A 88 -13.37 -12.02 -0.97
N PRO A 89 -12.73 -13.20 -1.06
CA PRO A 89 -11.29 -13.31 -1.08
C PRO A 89 -10.72 -12.87 -2.43
N TYR A 90 -9.53 -12.27 -2.40
CA TYR A 90 -8.75 -11.93 -3.59
C TYR A 90 -7.25 -11.95 -3.27
N TYR A 91 -6.43 -12.32 -4.25
CA TYR A 91 -4.98 -12.21 -4.13
C TYR A 91 -4.55 -10.77 -4.42
N TYR A 92 -3.78 -10.20 -3.51
CA TYR A 92 -3.17 -8.88 -3.68
C TYR A 92 -1.65 -9.02 -3.74
N GLY A 93 -1.09 -8.70 -4.91
CA GLY A 93 0.35 -8.59 -5.10
C GLY A 93 0.84 -7.29 -4.46
N ASN A 94 1.38 -7.40 -3.24
CA ASN A 94 2.00 -6.26 -2.57
C ASN A 94 3.43 -6.11 -3.10
N ARG A 95 3.72 -4.97 -3.72
CA ARG A 95 5.08 -4.48 -3.90
C ARG A 95 5.30 -3.34 -2.92
N ILE A 96 6.06 -3.59 -1.87
CA ILE A 96 6.60 -2.52 -1.04
C ILE A 96 7.81 -2.00 -1.78
N SER A 97 7.74 -0.79 -2.31
CA SER A 97 8.94 -0.07 -2.74
C SER A 97 9.23 0.99 -1.69
N GLY A 98 10.34 0.81 -0.97
CA GLY A 98 10.84 1.77 0.02
C GLY A 98 11.29 3.05 -0.67
N SER A 99 10.34 3.91 -1.03
CA SER A 99 10.65 5.28 -1.40
C SER A 99 10.66 6.09 -0.10
N LEU A 100 11.82 6.19 0.55
CA LEU A 100 12.04 7.23 1.55
C LEU A 100 11.84 8.58 0.84
N PHE A 101 10.64 9.12 0.89
CA PHE A 101 10.43 10.54 0.62
C PHE A 101 10.98 11.30 1.83
N ASP A 102 12.31 11.40 1.91
CA ASP A 102 12.95 12.37 2.78
C ASP A 102 12.56 13.76 2.27
N ASN A 103 11.70 14.44 3.02
CA ASN A 103 11.26 15.80 2.72
C ASN A 103 12.40 16.84 2.85
N ARG A 104 13.67 16.40 3.00
CA ARG A 104 14.87 17.24 2.98
C ARG A 104 15.83 16.95 1.83
N LEU A 105 15.58 15.97 0.96
CA LEU A 105 16.49 15.67 -0.16
C LEU A 105 15.72 15.38 -1.47
N THR A 106 15.65 16.41 -2.32
CA THR A 106 15.37 16.38 -3.77
C THR A 106 14.02 15.83 -4.26
N PRO A 107 13.32 16.52 -5.19
CA PRO A 107 12.16 15.96 -5.89
C PRO A 107 12.64 14.94 -6.92
N SER A 108 13.00 13.73 -6.47
CA SER A 108 13.37 12.64 -7.36
C SER A 108 12.09 12.01 -7.93
N VAL A 109 11.68 12.54 -9.08
CA VAL A 109 10.78 11.86 -10.02
C VAL A 109 11.38 10.48 -10.31
N GLN A 110 10.75 9.42 -9.80
CA GLN A 110 11.01 8.08 -10.31
C GLN A 110 10.47 8.00 -11.73
N LYS A 111 11.37 8.20 -12.71
CA LYS A 111 11.16 7.74 -14.08
C LYS A 111 11.17 6.22 -14.06
N PHE A 112 10.01 5.61 -14.24
CA PHE A 112 9.95 4.25 -14.76
C PHE A 112 10.07 4.39 -16.29
N ASN A 113 11.17 3.88 -16.84
CA ASN A 113 11.49 3.96 -18.26
C ASN A 113 10.50 3.16 -19.11
N GLU A 114 10.17 3.79 -20.25
CA GLU A 114 9.63 3.32 -21.55
C GLU A 114 8.59 2.20 -21.59
#